data_AF-A0A8T6UCT5-F1
#
_entry.id   AF-A0A8T6UCT5-F1
#
_cell.length_a   1.000
_cell.length_b   1.000
_cell.length_c   1.000
_cell.angle_alpha   90.00
_cell.angle_beta   90.00
_cell.angle_gamma   90.00
#
_symmetry.space_group_name_H-M   'P 1'
#
loop_
_entity.id
_entity.type
_entity.pdbx_description
1 polymer ?
#
loop_
_entity_poly.entity_id
_entity_poly.type
_entity_poly.pdbx_seq_one_letter_code
_entity_poly.pdbx_strand_id
1 'polypeptide(L)' 'VRARTDVGDGLASSEVEATPFQTLYVPGQVSSLNAVAKKARVTLTWTAPADDGGSPVTGYLILRGDTPET' A
#
# COMPACT_ATOMS: atom_id res chain seq x y z
N VAL A 1 16.00 -9.35 27.72
CA VAL A 1 16.58 -8.05 28.16
C VAL A 1 17.58 -8.32 29.28
N ARG A 2 18.71 -7.60 29.38
CA ARG A 2 19.65 -7.71 30.51
C ARG A 2 20.22 -6.35 30.90
N ALA A 3 20.59 -6.19 32.17
CA ALA A 3 21.28 -4.99 32.65
C ALA A 3 22.79 -5.08 32.34
N ARG A 4 23.43 -3.94 32.06
CA ARG A 4 24.89 -3.83 31.91
C ARG A 4 25.43 -2.70 32.80
N THR A 5 26.56 -2.95 33.43
CA THR A 5 27.32 -1.96 34.23
C THR A 5 28.79 -1.93 33.80
N ASP A 6 29.58 -1.03 34.38
CA ASP A 6 31.02 -0.91 34.12
C ASP A 6 31.82 -2.15 34.55
N VAL A 7 31.24 -3.00 35.39
CA VAL A 7 31.87 -4.24 35.90
C VAL A 7 31.45 -5.47 35.09
N GLY A 8 30.32 -5.43 34.36
CA GLY A 8 29.89 -6.52 33.50
C GLY A 8 28.40 -6.56 33.16
N ASP A 9 27.99 -7.61 32.45
CA ASP A 9 26.59 -7.90 32.10
C ASP A 9 25.91 -8.74 33.20
N GLY A 10 24.67 -8.39 33.54
CA GLY A 10 23.80 -9.19 34.40
C GLY A 10 23.14 -10.36 33.68
N LEU A 11 22.37 -11.15 34.43
CA LEU A 11 21.59 -12.26 33.88
C LEU A 11 20.55 -11.76 32.87
N ALA A 12 20.27 -12.59 31.85
CA ALA A 12 19.18 -12.34 30.92
C ALA A 12 17.82 -12.54 31.61
N SER A 13 16.85 -11.69 31.25
CA SER A 13 15.44 -11.91 31.55
C SER A 13 14.94 -13.18 30.86
N SER A 14 13.76 -13.66 31.27
CA SER A 14 12.98 -14.60 30.47
C SER A 14 12.78 -14.08 29.04
N GLU A 15 12.66 -15.01 28.11
CA GLU A 15 12.33 -14.73 26.72
C GLU A 15 10.82 -14.47 26.58
N VAL A 16 10.47 -13.59 25.64
CA VAL A 16 9.09 -13.29 25.26
C VAL A 16 9.05 -13.31 23.73
N GLU A 17 8.06 -14.00 23.16
CA GLU A 17 7.83 -14.02 21.72
C GLU A 17 6.74 -13.01 21.33
N ALA A 18 6.92 -12.38 20.17
CA ALA A 18 5.91 -11.54 19.54
C ALA A 18 5.92 -11.79 18.03
N THR A 19 4.73 -11.87 17.43
CA THR A 19 4.58 -11.91 15.97
C THR A 19 4.06 -10.55 15.49
N PRO A 20 4.85 -9.77 14.72
CA PRO A 20 4.33 -8.58 14.06
C PRO A 20 3.17 -8.95 13.12
N PHE A 21 2.05 -8.24 13.21
CA PHE A 21 0.93 -8.42 12.30
C PHE A 21 0.61 -7.08 11.63
N GLN A 22 0.38 -7.13 10.31
CA GLN A 22 -0.13 -6.01 9.53
C GLN A 22 -1.39 -6.46 8.81
N THR A 23 -2.50 -5.75 9.01
CA THR A 23 -3.72 -5.98 8.23
C THR A 23 -3.51 -5.44 6.83
N LEU A 24 -3.68 -6.29 5.81
CA LEU A 24 -3.70 -5.89 4.41
C LEU A 24 -5.13 -5.93 3.87
N TYR A 25 -5.49 -4.95 3.05
CA TYR A 25 -6.79 -4.91 2.38
C TYR A 25 -6.67 -4.27 0.99
N VAL A 26 -7.79 -4.22 0.27
CA VAL A 26 -7.83 -3.68 -1.10
C VAL A 26 -7.46 -2.19 -1.08
N PRO A 27 -6.53 -1.73 -1.93
CA PRO A 27 -6.22 -0.31 -2.05
C PRO A 27 -7.47 0.53 -2.30
N GLY A 28 -7.42 1.78 -1.85
CA GLY A 28 -8.47 2.75 -2.16
C GLY A 28 -8.59 3.04 -3.66
N GLN A 29 -9.60 3.81 -4.04
CA GLN A 29 -9.76 4.25 -5.42
C GLN A 29 -8.66 5.24 -5.84
N VAL A 30 -8.33 5.25 -7.13
CA VAL A 30 -7.57 6.35 -7.72
C VAL A 30 -8.37 7.65 -7.62
N SER A 31 -7.67 8.77 -7.51
CA SER A 31 -8.30 10.10 -7.50
C SER A 31 -7.87 10.91 -8.72
N SER A 32 -8.57 12.02 -8.99
CA SER A 32 -8.25 12.91 -10.12
C SER A 32 -8.15 12.21 -11.47
N LEU A 33 -8.98 11.18 -11.71
CA LEU A 33 -9.00 10.46 -12.98
C LEU A 33 -9.44 11.42 -14.09
N ASN A 34 -8.59 11.55 -15.10
CA ASN A 34 -8.83 12.39 -16.26
C ASN A 34 -8.44 11.66 -17.55
N ALA A 35 -9.21 11.89 -18.60
CA ALA A 35 -9.03 11.27 -19.91
C ALA A 35 -8.98 12.34 -21.00
N VAL A 36 -7.88 12.37 -21.75
CA VAL A 36 -7.72 13.26 -22.91
C VAL A 36 -7.72 12.42 -24.18
N ALA A 37 -8.79 12.53 -24.95
CA ALA A 37 -8.91 11.85 -26.23
C ALA A 37 -8.15 12.60 -27.34
N LYS A 38 -7.46 11.85 -28.20
CA LYS A 38 -6.88 12.26 -29.48
C LYS A 38 -7.34 11.27 -30.54
N LYS A 39 -7.11 11.59 -31.83
CA LYS A 39 -7.60 10.82 -32.99
C LYS A 39 -7.57 9.29 -32.82
N ALA A 40 -6.45 8.72 -32.38
CA ALA A 40 -6.28 7.26 -32.24
C ALA A 40 -5.73 6.82 -30.87
N ARG A 41 -5.76 7.71 -29.88
CA ARG A 41 -5.15 7.48 -28.56
C ARG A 41 -5.93 8.21 -27.48
N VAL A 42 -6.02 7.61 -26.31
CA VAL A 42 -6.51 8.27 -25.10
C VAL A 42 -5.35 8.31 -24.11
N THR A 43 -5.04 9.49 -23.59
CA THR A 43 -4.11 9.63 -22.46
C THR A 43 -4.92 9.68 -21.18
N LEU A 44 -4.66 8.74 -20.28
CA LEU A 44 -5.26 8.69 -18.95
C LEU A 44 -4.24 9.20 -17.93
N THR A 45 -4.70 10.05 -17.01
CA THR A 45 -3.91 10.53 -15.87
C THR A 45 -4.74 10.41 -14.61
N TRP A 46 -4.13 9.98 -13.51
CA TRP A 46 -4.76 9.88 -12.21
C TRP A 46 -3.72 10.00 -11.11
N THR A 47 -4.18 10.28 -9.90
CA THR A 47 -3.38 10.23 -8.68
C THR A 47 -3.55 8.86 -8.04
N ALA A 48 -2.46 8.30 -7.51
CA ALA A 48 -2.49 7.06 -6.76
C ALA A 48 -3.50 7.12 -5.59
N PRO A 49 -4.03 5.98 -5.15
CA PRO A 49 -4.86 5.92 -3.94
C PRO A 49 -4.13 6.54 -2.75
N ALA A 50 -4.85 7.30 -1.92
CA ALA A 50 -4.29 7.83 -0.67
C ALA A 50 -4.02 6.73 0.37
N ASP A 51 -4.70 5.60 0.21
CA ASP A 51 -4.59 4.40 1.02
C ASP A 51 -4.23 3.22 0.12
N ASP A 52 -3.05 2.65 0.31
CA ASP A 52 -2.54 1.52 -0.44
C ASP A 52 -2.94 0.15 0.16
N GLY A 53 -3.76 0.16 1.21
CA GLY A 53 -4.20 -1.06 1.88
C GLY A 53 -3.09 -1.74 2.67
N GLY A 54 -2.02 -1.01 3.02
CA GLY A 54 -0.89 -1.50 3.79
C GLY A 54 0.22 -2.15 2.95
N SER A 55 0.13 -2.11 1.62
CA SER A 55 1.14 -2.65 0.70
C SER A 55 1.29 -1.76 -0.54
N PRO A 56 2.52 -1.59 -1.08
CA PRO A 56 2.72 -0.81 -2.29
C PRO A 56 1.86 -1.29 -3.47
N VAL A 57 1.23 -0.35 -4.17
CA VAL A 57 0.47 -0.63 -5.40
C VAL A 57 1.43 -1.08 -6.50
N THR A 58 1.15 -2.23 -7.11
CA THR A 58 2.02 -2.85 -8.14
C THR A 58 1.56 -2.62 -9.57
N GLY A 59 0.33 -2.13 -9.78
CA GLY A 59 -0.23 -1.86 -11.11
C GLY A 59 -1.66 -1.35 -11.07
N TYR A 60 -2.20 -1.04 -12.25
CA TYR A 60 -3.57 -0.56 -12.44
C TYR A 60 -4.25 -1.34 -13.57
N LEU A 61 -5.49 -1.76 -13.34
CA LEU A 61 -6.33 -2.38 -14.37
C LEU A 61 -7.21 -1.32 -15.01
N ILE A 62 -7.08 -1.14 -16.33
CA ILE A 62 -7.90 -0.19 -17.09
C ILE A 62 -9.00 -0.96 -17.81
N LEU A 63 -10.25 -0.67 -17.46
CA LEU A 63 -11.43 -1.24 -18.09
C LEU A 63 -12.02 -0.23 -19.06
N ARG A 64 -12.32 -0.68 -20.28
CA ARG A 64 -13.12 0.08 -21.24
C ARG A 64 -14.57 -0.35 -21.09
N GLY A 65 -15.44 0.59 -20.76
CA GLY A 65 -16.88 0.35 -20.83
C GLY A 65 -17.37 0.48 -22.26
N ASP A 66 -18.16 -0.50 -22.70
CA ASP A 66 -19.01 -0.37 -23.88
C ASP A 66 -20.39 0.03 -23.38
N THR A 67 -20.60 1.30 -23.06
CA THR A 67 -21.93 1.78 -22.66
C THR A 67 -22.71 2.13 -23.92
N PRO A 68 -23.77 1.38 -24.32
CA PRO A 68 -24.86 2.01 -25.04
C PRO A 68 -25.61 2.85 -24.00
N GLU A 69 -25.37 4.16 -24.00
CA GLU A 69 -26.21 5.05 -23.20
C GLU A 69 -27.62 5.05 -23.81
N THR A 70 -28.65 4.85 -22.98
CA THR A 70 -30.06 5.14 -23.30
C THR A 70 -30.51 6.28 -22.42
#